data_AF-A0A7D5UV05-F1
#
_entry.id   AF-A0A7D5UV05-F1
#
_cell.length_a   1.000
_cell.length_b   1.000
_cell.length_c   1.000
_cell.angle_alpha   90.00
_cell.angle_beta   90.00
_cell.angle_gamma   90.00
#
_symmetry.space_group_name_H-M   'P 1'
#
loop_
_entity.id
_entity.type
_entity.pdbx_description
1 polymer ?
#
loop_
_entity_poly.entity_id
_entity_poly.type
_entity_poly.pdbx_seq_one_letter_code
_entity_poly.pdbx_strand_id
1 'polypeptide(L)'
;MDAIQALATQLMREFLKHCDISDHSLEPFNQSILDMATVGPELSVEKKAPHLLCHQVIVIDGATPHRSKRGSPTESSRPGKRSKTNPASADQVMDTILRKCVELHSKRAQVAGDKSWIPVKARKYNGEVKKYAEDIVVLDFRDAVRKLNEEVGHFACKAIQIIYNEALYWDIIQKQADVLDPLRLRATKGPSDGSGDAERKAAKELSTALGLRGFSPTSQQKYRRLWKNLANWRKGGVRMILFYRTTDFDNFCEKYSEEAKTPLDKKILSLEGKYGPHIQQLEHRVMKEARGDMTGRIWLQEPFIMERIKVPEESWNNANNPWLSDAEENQSVFITLIPRDEKLVYVCPIVTIHKGDYLGIFSGNIRYSDAFDKKRGVCGPTKDLWLDYGQVTGVLNQMKVSPPYGTENVRLEWELIDISVGMQCHQAWRVAVRALRTIKPFEELIRAARHEDQYLLHREPANAKNGYLSEG
;
A
#
# COMPACT_ATOMS: atom_id res chain seq x y z
N MET A 1 6.29 11.36 -47.77
CA MET A 1 6.00 12.32 -46.70
C MET A 1 4.58 12.86 -46.85
N ASP A 2 4.19 13.31 -48.04
CA ASP A 2 2.90 13.99 -48.29
C ASP A 2 1.63 13.17 -48.00
N ALA A 3 1.64 11.84 -48.22
CA ALA A 3 0.47 11.00 -47.98
C ALA A 3 0.13 10.83 -46.47
N ILE A 4 1.15 10.81 -45.61
CA ILE A 4 0.98 10.67 -44.16
C ILE A 4 0.47 12.00 -43.58
N GLN A 5 0.97 13.11 -44.10
CA GLN A 5 0.55 14.44 -43.69
C GLN A 5 -0.89 14.73 -44.12
N ALA A 6 -1.27 14.34 -45.35
CA ALA A 6 -2.66 14.44 -45.82
C ALA A 6 -3.63 13.60 -44.96
N LEU A 7 -3.24 12.38 -44.58
CA LEU A 7 -4.05 11.52 -43.73
C LEU A 7 -4.22 12.07 -42.30
N ALA A 8 -3.15 12.61 -41.72
CA ALA A 8 -3.19 13.23 -40.39
C ALA A 8 -4.08 14.48 -40.38
N THR A 9 -3.98 15.34 -41.40
CA THR A 9 -4.83 16.53 -41.53
C THR A 9 -6.31 16.14 -41.72
N GLN A 10 -6.59 15.06 -42.46
CA GLN A 10 -7.97 14.61 -42.67
C GLN A 10 -8.60 14.03 -41.40
N LEU A 11 -7.86 13.21 -40.64
CA LEU A 11 -8.33 12.68 -39.35
C LEU A 11 -8.57 13.78 -38.32
N MET A 12 -7.74 14.84 -38.32
CA MET A 12 -7.92 15.96 -37.41
C MET A 12 -9.14 16.81 -37.76
N ARG A 13 -9.45 17.02 -39.05
CA ARG A 13 -10.69 17.70 -39.47
C ARG A 13 -11.93 16.91 -39.09
N GLU A 14 -11.92 15.59 -39.23
CA GLU A 14 -13.05 14.76 -38.81
C GLU A 14 -13.26 14.79 -37.29
N PHE A 15 -12.18 14.75 -36.51
CA PHE A 15 -12.23 14.89 -35.06
C PHE A 15 -12.81 16.25 -34.63
N LEU A 16 -12.37 17.34 -35.23
CA LEU A 16 -12.84 18.69 -34.89
C LEU A 16 -14.29 18.94 -35.31
N LYS A 17 -14.74 18.35 -36.42
CA LYS A 17 -16.15 18.35 -36.84
C LYS A 17 -17.03 17.57 -35.87
N HIS A 18 -16.49 16.54 -35.20
CA HIS A 18 -17.18 15.81 -34.13
C HIS A 18 -17.27 16.60 -32.82
N CYS A 19 -16.43 17.63 -32.66
CA CYS A 19 -16.34 18.48 -31.48
C CYS A 19 -16.98 19.87 -31.65
N ASP A 20 -17.56 20.18 -32.81
CA ASP A 20 -18.21 21.45 -33.15
C ASP A 20 -17.31 22.69 -33.00
N ILE A 21 -16.01 22.53 -33.29
CA ILE A 21 -14.99 23.60 -33.24
C ILE A 21 -14.72 24.11 -34.66
N SER A 22 -14.85 25.42 -34.91
CA SER A 22 -14.73 26.00 -36.26
C SER A 22 -13.27 26.09 -36.76
N ASP A 23 -13.10 25.93 -38.08
CA ASP A 23 -11.81 25.81 -38.79
C ASP A 23 -10.85 27.01 -38.64
N HIS A 24 -11.31 28.16 -38.13
CA HIS A 24 -10.49 29.37 -37.99
C HIS A 24 -9.49 29.33 -36.81
N SER A 25 -9.45 28.26 -36.02
CA SER A 25 -8.55 28.06 -34.86
C SER A 25 -7.20 27.40 -35.20
N LEU A 26 -6.92 27.13 -36.49
CA LEU A 26 -5.87 26.19 -36.91
C LEU A 26 -4.46 26.78 -37.16
N GLU A 27 -4.24 28.09 -37.10
CA GLU A 27 -2.91 28.67 -37.37
C GLU A 27 -1.79 28.24 -36.39
N PRO A 28 -2.00 28.16 -35.06
CA PRO A 28 -0.93 27.78 -34.13
C PRO A 28 -0.49 26.32 -34.27
N PHE A 29 -1.40 25.44 -34.72
CA PHE A 29 -1.15 23.99 -34.82
C PHE A 29 -0.38 23.60 -36.08
N ASN A 30 -0.62 24.28 -37.21
CA ASN A 30 0.11 24.01 -38.45
C ASN A 30 1.60 24.38 -38.34
N GLN A 31 1.95 25.40 -37.52
CA GLN A 31 3.33 25.83 -37.31
C GLN A 31 4.16 24.79 -36.53
N SER A 32 3.58 24.18 -35.48
CA SER A 32 4.25 23.13 -34.69
C SER A 32 4.54 21.85 -35.48
N ILE A 33 3.71 21.51 -36.47
CA ILE A 33 3.92 20.32 -37.32
C ILE A 33 5.05 20.57 -38.35
N LEU A 34 5.21 21.80 -38.84
CA LEU A 34 6.33 22.19 -39.71
C LEU A 34 7.68 22.19 -38.97
N ASP A 35 7.70 22.60 -37.70
CA ASP A 35 8.92 22.65 -36.87
C ASP A 35 9.44 21.25 -36.48
N MET A 36 8.56 20.25 -36.39
CA MET A 36 8.95 18.86 -36.10
C MET A 36 9.55 18.13 -37.32
N ALA A 37 9.36 18.66 -38.55
CA ALA A 37 9.80 18.01 -39.78
C ALA A 37 11.21 18.44 -40.28
N THR A 38 11.83 19.45 -39.67
CA THR A 38 13.05 20.11 -40.21
C THR A 38 14.37 19.84 -39.46
N VAL A 39 14.41 19.00 -38.42
CA VAL A 39 15.67 18.72 -37.70
C VAL A 39 16.32 17.41 -38.17
N GLY A 40 17.22 17.52 -39.16
CA GLY A 40 18.26 16.53 -39.47
C GLY A 40 19.62 16.94 -38.86
N PRO A 41 20.62 16.05 -38.78
CA PRO A 41 21.75 16.18 -37.86
C PRO A 41 23.02 16.76 -38.50
N GLU A 42 23.63 17.79 -37.91
CA GLU A 42 25.03 18.16 -38.23
C GLU A 42 25.84 18.61 -37.00
N LEU A 43 27.07 18.06 -36.94
CA LEU A 43 28.17 18.41 -36.06
C LEU A 43 28.82 19.75 -36.47
N SER A 44 29.26 20.57 -35.51
CA SER A 44 30.60 21.21 -35.54
C SER A 44 30.87 22.06 -34.29
N VAL A 45 32.16 22.26 -34.05
CA VAL A 45 32.87 22.65 -32.83
C VAL A 45 33.30 24.11 -32.91
N GLU A 46 33.18 24.90 -31.83
CA GLU A 46 34.19 25.92 -31.52
C GLU A 46 34.24 26.33 -30.04
N LYS A 47 35.48 26.50 -29.55
CA LYS A 47 35.89 26.66 -28.15
C LYS A 47 36.03 28.14 -27.75
N LYS A 48 35.69 28.46 -26.50
CA LYS A 48 36.46 29.39 -25.62
C LYS A 48 36.05 29.23 -24.14
N ALA A 49 36.99 28.78 -23.32
CA ALA A 49 36.97 28.70 -21.83
C ALA A 49 37.76 29.92 -21.25
N PRO A 50 37.97 30.18 -19.93
CA PRO A 50 37.95 29.29 -18.73
C PRO A 50 37.24 29.90 -17.47
N HIS A 51 36.89 29.18 -16.38
CA HIS A 51 37.79 28.74 -15.30
C HIS A 51 37.06 27.89 -14.21
N LEU A 52 37.71 26.80 -13.81
CA LEU A 52 37.84 26.16 -12.47
C LEU A 52 36.56 25.84 -11.66
N LEU A 53 36.23 24.57 -11.41
CA LEU A 53 36.94 23.72 -10.44
C LEU A 53 37.02 22.23 -10.85
N CYS A 54 38.04 21.58 -10.28
CA CYS A 54 38.73 20.35 -10.68
C CYS A 54 37.90 19.05 -10.64
N HIS A 55 38.15 18.18 -11.62
CA HIS A 55 37.80 16.76 -11.65
C HIS A 55 38.57 15.94 -10.61
N GLN A 56 37.98 14.84 -10.15
CA GLN A 56 38.68 13.55 -10.08
C GLN A 56 37.73 12.37 -10.34
N VAL A 57 37.90 11.79 -11.54
CA VAL A 57 37.96 10.35 -11.89
C VAL A 57 36.99 9.40 -11.18
N ILE A 58 35.96 8.96 -11.92
CA ILE A 58 35.16 7.77 -11.61
C ILE A 58 35.86 6.56 -12.23
N VAL A 59 36.43 5.71 -11.37
CA VAL A 59 36.81 4.33 -11.72
C VAL A 59 35.62 3.42 -11.45
N ILE A 60 35.28 2.62 -12.45
CA ILE A 60 34.24 1.60 -12.44
C ILE A 60 34.75 0.38 -11.65
N ASP A 61 34.02 -0.04 -10.63
CA ASP A 61 34.20 -1.37 -10.03
C ASP A 61 32.88 -1.96 -9.53
N GLY A 62 32.75 -3.28 -9.71
CA GLY A 62 31.50 -4.04 -9.76
C GLY A 62 30.62 -4.06 -8.50
N ALA A 63 29.33 -4.30 -8.77
CA ALA A 63 28.26 -4.37 -7.80
C ALA A 63 28.51 -5.44 -6.72
N THR A 64 28.70 -4.98 -5.49
CA THR A 64 28.63 -5.78 -4.26
C THR A 64 27.46 -5.24 -3.42
N PRO A 65 26.62 -6.07 -2.77
CA PRO A 65 25.43 -5.58 -2.06
C PRO A 65 25.80 -4.78 -0.81
N HIS A 66 25.22 -3.58 -0.67
CA HIS A 66 25.48 -2.65 0.41
C HIS A 66 25.11 -3.21 1.80
N ARG A 67 26.15 -3.26 2.65
CA ARG A 67 26.15 -3.46 4.10
C ARG A 67 25.99 -2.11 4.79
N SER A 68 24.95 -1.92 5.62
CA SER A 68 24.86 -0.81 6.57
C SER A 68 25.87 -1.04 7.71
N LYS A 69 26.86 -0.15 7.84
CA LYS A 69 27.79 -0.09 8.98
C LYS A 69 27.14 0.73 10.11
N ARG A 70 27.03 0.12 11.30
CA ARG A 70 26.79 0.84 12.56
C ARG A 70 27.97 1.76 12.84
N GLY A 71 27.73 3.06 12.94
CA GLY A 71 28.62 4.00 13.61
C GLY A 71 28.22 4.15 15.07
N SER A 72 29.18 4.00 15.98
CA SER A 72 29.06 4.35 17.39
C SER A 72 29.07 5.88 17.55
N PRO A 73 28.18 6.50 18.35
CA PRO A 73 28.28 7.91 18.68
C PRO A 73 29.17 8.11 19.90
N THR A 74 30.19 8.96 19.76
CA THR A 74 30.92 9.58 20.87
C THR A 74 30.07 10.70 21.48
N GLU A 75 30.13 10.82 22.81
CA GLU A 75 29.33 11.66 23.70
C GLU A 75 29.33 13.17 23.37
N SER A 76 28.19 13.83 23.54
CA SER A 76 27.99 14.80 24.64
C SER A 76 26.52 15.21 24.73
N SER A 77 25.93 15.02 25.91
CA SER A 77 24.76 15.71 26.51
C SER A 77 23.97 14.74 27.40
N ARG A 78 23.77 15.16 28.66
CA ARG A 78 23.33 14.38 29.85
C ARG A 78 22.01 13.60 29.72
N PRO A 79 21.79 12.57 30.56
CA PRO A 79 20.73 11.57 30.37
C PRO A 79 19.37 12.00 30.96
N GLY A 80 18.37 12.13 30.10
CA GLY A 80 16.96 11.99 30.49
C GLY A 80 16.58 10.51 30.48
N LYS A 81 15.92 10.04 31.56
CA LYS A 81 15.41 8.67 31.75
C LYS A 81 14.87 8.06 30.44
N ARG A 82 15.49 6.97 29.97
CA ARG A 82 14.92 6.08 28.96
C ARG A 82 13.56 5.59 29.48
N SER A 83 12.47 6.05 28.87
CA SER A 83 11.17 5.43 29.07
C SER A 83 11.28 3.97 28.61
N LYS A 84 10.87 3.03 29.48
CA LYS A 84 10.59 1.66 29.05
C LYS A 84 9.45 1.77 28.05
N THR A 85 9.75 1.69 26.75
CA THR A 85 8.73 1.54 25.71
C THR A 85 8.00 0.24 25.98
N ASN A 86 6.70 0.33 26.27
CA ASN A 86 5.81 -0.83 26.39
C ASN A 86 5.94 -1.70 25.13
N PRO A 87 5.84 -3.04 25.23
CA PRO A 87 5.79 -3.89 24.05
C PRO A 87 4.63 -3.43 23.15
N ALA A 88 4.89 -3.35 21.84
CA ALA A 88 3.90 -2.94 20.86
C ALA A 88 2.64 -3.81 20.98
N SER A 89 1.47 -3.19 20.93
CA SER A 89 0.20 -3.93 20.92
C SER A 89 0.07 -4.73 19.63
N ALA A 90 -0.78 -5.76 19.63
CA ALA A 90 -1.03 -6.53 18.42
C ALA A 90 -1.56 -5.66 17.26
N ASP A 91 -2.39 -4.66 17.55
CA ASP A 91 -2.90 -3.74 16.53
C ASP A 91 -1.79 -2.84 15.98
N GLN A 92 -0.90 -2.31 16.83
CA GLN A 92 0.27 -1.53 16.39
C GLN A 92 1.18 -2.33 15.46
N VAL A 93 1.37 -3.61 15.75
CA VAL A 93 2.16 -4.50 14.90
C VAL A 93 1.47 -4.72 13.55
N MET A 94 0.16 -4.93 13.54
CA MET A 94 -0.59 -5.09 12.31
C MET A 94 -0.62 -3.80 11.47
N ASP A 95 -0.60 -2.62 12.08
CA ASP A 95 -0.43 -1.35 11.36
C ASP A 95 0.85 -1.35 10.52
N THR A 96 1.96 -1.85 11.08
CA THR A 96 3.24 -1.92 10.34
C THR A 96 3.17 -2.88 9.15
N ILE A 97 2.45 -4.01 9.28
CA ILE A 97 2.23 -5.00 8.22
C ILE A 97 1.39 -4.40 7.09
N LEU A 98 0.31 -3.69 7.42
CA LEU A 98 -0.56 -3.04 6.45
C LEU A 98 0.16 -1.92 5.70
N ARG A 99 0.93 -1.08 6.42
CA ARG A 99 1.78 -0.06 5.78
C ARG A 99 2.86 -0.68 4.91
N LYS A 100 3.43 -1.82 5.30
CA LYS A 100 4.40 -2.56 4.47
C LYS A 100 3.77 -3.10 3.19
N CYS A 101 2.51 -3.56 3.25
CA CYS A 101 1.75 -3.96 2.08
C CYS A 101 1.60 -2.81 1.07
N VAL A 102 1.16 -1.63 1.53
CA VAL A 102 1.06 -0.43 0.67
C VAL A 102 2.41 -0.06 0.07
N GLU A 103 3.47 0.02 0.90
CA GLU A 103 4.81 0.39 0.45
C GLU A 103 5.31 -0.52 -0.69
N LEU A 104 5.20 -1.85 -0.52
CA LEU A 104 5.72 -2.81 -1.49
C LEU A 104 4.87 -2.87 -2.77
N HIS A 105 3.53 -2.73 -2.68
CA HIS A 105 2.67 -2.74 -3.87
C HIS A 105 2.70 -1.43 -4.65
N SER A 106 2.80 -0.28 -3.98
CA SER A 106 3.00 1.00 -4.68
C SER A 106 4.31 0.98 -5.49
N LYS A 107 5.42 0.54 -4.89
CA LYS A 107 6.71 0.36 -5.58
C LYS A 107 6.65 -0.66 -6.72
N ARG A 108 5.82 -1.70 -6.58
CA ARG A 108 5.63 -2.72 -7.60
C ARG A 108 4.83 -2.21 -8.81
N ALA A 109 3.83 -1.38 -8.58
CA ALA A 109 2.97 -0.87 -9.64
C ALA A 109 3.64 0.23 -10.49
N GLN A 110 4.56 1.01 -9.91
CA GLN A 110 5.39 2.01 -10.62
C GLN A 110 6.34 1.42 -11.69
N VAL A 111 6.41 0.09 -11.81
CA VAL A 111 7.34 -0.61 -12.73
C VAL A 111 6.79 -0.71 -14.16
N ALA A 112 5.63 -0.15 -14.47
CA ALA A 112 5.02 -0.31 -15.79
C ALA A 112 5.74 0.54 -16.87
N GLY A 113 6.55 -0.10 -17.71
CA GLY A 113 7.09 0.55 -18.92
C GLY A 113 8.11 -0.23 -19.75
N ASP A 114 8.90 -1.12 -19.15
CA ASP A 114 9.97 -1.77 -19.93
C ASP A 114 9.51 -3.07 -20.59
N LYS A 115 9.02 -2.95 -21.83
CA LYS A 115 8.70 -4.11 -22.70
C LYS A 115 9.95 -4.94 -23.05
N SER A 116 11.16 -4.50 -22.70
CA SER A 116 12.40 -5.22 -23.00
C SER A 116 12.75 -6.32 -21.99
N TRP A 117 12.04 -6.42 -20.85
CA TRP A 117 12.46 -7.33 -19.78
C TRP A 117 11.53 -8.52 -19.54
N ILE A 118 11.67 -9.52 -20.40
CA ILE A 118 11.42 -10.93 -20.08
C ILE A 118 12.67 -11.66 -20.62
N PRO A 119 13.50 -12.31 -19.79
CA PRO A 119 13.11 -13.30 -18.78
C PRO A 119 13.76 -12.96 -17.42
N VAL A 120 13.03 -12.93 -16.31
CA VAL A 120 12.55 -14.12 -15.60
C VAL A 120 11.44 -13.68 -14.65
N LYS A 121 10.40 -14.50 -14.57
CA LYS A 121 9.24 -14.46 -13.64
C LYS A 121 9.43 -13.58 -12.39
N ALA A 122 9.34 -12.26 -12.54
CA ALA A 122 9.02 -11.40 -11.41
C ALA A 122 7.61 -11.81 -11.00
N ARG A 123 7.50 -12.63 -9.96
CA ARG A 123 6.24 -13.28 -9.60
C ARG A 123 5.21 -12.22 -9.30
N LYS A 124 4.31 -11.98 -10.26
CA LYS A 124 3.47 -10.78 -10.34
C LYS A 124 2.33 -10.81 -9.32
N TYR A 125 2.19 -11.94 -8.61
CA TYR A 125 1.17 -12.17 -7.61
C TYR A 125 1.71 -13.00 -6.45
N ASN A 126 1.15 -12.79 -5.26
CA ASN A 126 1.50 -13.57 -4.06
C ASN A 126 1.21 -15.07 -4.22
N GLY A 127 0.20 -15.43 -5.03
CA GLY A 127 -0.06 -16.82 -5.41
C GLY A 127 1.11 -17.49 -6.14
N GLU A 128 1.83 -16.75 -6.99
CA GLU A 128 3.03 -17.26 -7.65
C GLU A 128 4.19 -17.38 -6.66
N VAL A 129 4.37 -16.41 -5.76
CA VAL A 129 5.37 -16.47 -4.68
C VAL A 129 5.16 -17.72 -3.83
N LYS A 130 3.91 -17.98 -3.44
CA LYS A 130 3.52 -19.18 -2.71
C LYS A 130 3.82 -20.45 -3.50
N LYS A 131 3.41 -20.54 -4.77
CA LYS A 131 3.66 -21.72 -5.62
C LYS A 131 5.15 -22.04 -5.73
N TYR A 132 5.98 -21.03 -5.94
CA TYR A 132 7.43 -21.24 -5.98
C TYR A 132 8.01 -21.67 -4.64
N ALA A 133 7.47 -21.14 -3.55
CA ALA A 133 7.87 -21.57 -2.22
C ALA A 133 7.53 -23.05 -1.98
N GLU A 134 6.36 -23.50 -2.45
CA GLU A 134 5.98 -24.93 -2.46
C GLU A 134 6.94 -25.76 -3.33
N ASP A 135 7.35 -25.25 -4.50
CA ASP A 135 8.35 -25.89 -5.37
C ASP A 135 9.76 -25.99 -4.73
N ILE A 136 10.13 -25.07 -3.82
CA ILE A 136 11.41 -25.15 -3.08
C ILE A 136 11.33 -26.21 -1.99
N VAL A 137 10.23 -26.24 -1.24
CA VAL A 137 10.08 -27.10 -0.06
C VAL A 137 10.21 -28.58 -0.42
N VAL A 138 9.94 -28.99 -1.66
CA VAL A 138 10.10 -30.39 -2.10
C VAL A 138 11.54 -30.77 -2.50
N LEU A 139 12.42 -29.80 -2.73
CA LEU A 139 13.81 -30.06 -3.16
C LEU A 139 14.70 -30.58 -2.03
N ASP A 140 15.83 -31.19 -2.40
CA ASP A 140 16.92 -31.44 -1.47
C ASP A 140 17.57 -30.13 -1.00
N PHE A 141 18.43 -30.21 0.01
CA PHE A 141 19.07 -29.04 0.60
C PHE A 141 19.84 -28.20 -0.43
N ARG A 142 20.64 -28.85 -1.29
CA ARG A 142 21.51 -28.14 -2.24
C ARG A 142 20.70 -27.42 -3.29
N ASP A 143 19.68 -28.08 -3.83
CA ASP A 143 18.81 -27.52 -4.86
C ASP A 143 17.87 -26.46 -4.29
N ALA A 144 17.40 -26.62 -3.05
CA ALA A 144 16.65 -25.59 -2.35
C ALA A 144 17.48 -24.33 -2.13
N VAL A 145 18.72 -24.47 -1.66
CA VAL A 145 19.67 -23.35 -1.49
C VAL A 145 19.96 -22.68 -2.84
N ARG A 146 20.20 -23.47 -3.90
CA ARG A 146 20.40 -22.93 -5.25
C ARG A 146 19.20 -22.09 -5.68
N LYS A 147 17.98 -22.61 -5.58
CA LYS A 147 16.75 -21.86 -5.92
C LYS A 147 16.50 -20.64 -5.03
N LEU A 148 16.91 -20.65 -3.77
CA LEU A 148 16.81 -19.47 -2.91
C LEU A 148 17.79 -18.37 -3.34
N ASN A 149 18.97 -18.76 -3.83
CA ASN A 149 20.02 -17.87 -4.33
C ASN A 149 19.82 -17.46 -5.80
N GLU A 150 18.94 -18.12 -6.55
CA GLU A 150 18.57 -17.72 -7.91
C GLU A 150 17.94 -16.32 -7.89
N GLU A 151 18.75 -15.32 -8.23
CA GLU A 151 18.38 -13.91 -8.18
C GLU A 151 17.52 -13.53 -9.37
N VAL A 152 16.19 -13.45 -9.22
CA VAL A 152 15.37 -12.96 -10.32
C VAL A 152 14.09 -12.28 -9.89
N GLY A 153 13.93 -11.02 -10.31
CA GLY A 153 12.74 -10.18 -10.11
C GLY A 153 13.04 -8.74 -9.66
N HIS A 154 12.13 -7.82 -9.96
CA HIS A 154 12.16 -6.42 -9.50
C HIS A 154 12.29 -6.30 -7.96
N PHE A 155 12.98 -5.27 -7.45
CA PHE A 155 13.34 -5.11 -6.03
C PHE A 155 12.17 -5.29 -5.05
N ALA A 156 10.98 -4.76 -5.37
CA ALA A 156 9.78 -4.91 -4.52
C ALA A 156 9.23 -6.35 -4.51
N CYS A 157 9.15 -7.02 -5.67
CA CYS A 157 8.76 -8.43 -5.74
C CYS A 157 9.80 -9.33 -5.06
N LYS A 158 11.08 -8.99 -5.21
CA LYS A 158 12.21 -9.64 -4.52
C LYS A 158 12.08 -9.49 -3.01
N ALA A 159 11.72 -8.32 -2.50
CA ALA A 159 11.50 -8.09 -1.07
C ALA A 159 10.38 -8.98 -0.51
N ILE A 160 9.20 -9.01 -1.14
CA ILE A 160 8.08 -9.89 -0.73
C ILE A 160 8.53 -11.36 -0.72
N GLN A 161 9.23 -11.79 -1.77
CA GLN A 161 9.74 -13.16 -1.88
C GLN A 161 10.77 -13.50 -0.79
N ILE A 162 11.75 -12.63 -0.54
CA ILE A 162 12.77 -12.84 0.50
C ILE A 162 12.10 -13.00 1.86
N ILE A 163 11.16 -12.10 2.18
CA ILE A 163 10.40 -12.16 3.42
C ILE A 163 9.67 -13.51 3.48
N TYR A 164 8.84 -13.84 2.50
CA TYR A 164 8.06 -15.09 2.53
C TYR A 164 8.94 -16.35 2.60
N ASN A 165 10.10 -16.36 1.92
CA ASN A 165 11.01 -17.50 1.85
C ASN A 165 11.60 -17.91 3.21
N GLU A 166 11.72 -17.01 4.19
CA GLU A 166 12.23 -17.43 5.51
C GLU A 166 11.28 -18.42 6.21
N ALA A 167 10.00 -18.44 5.85
CA ALA A 167 9.04 -19.43 6.34
C ALA A 167 9.27 -20.84 5.75
N LEU A 168 10.25 -21.01 4.86
CA LEU A 168 10.68 -22.28 4.27
C LEU A 168 11.98 -22.79 4.89
N TYR A 169 12.75 -21.91 5.52
CA TYR A 169 14.11 -22.22 5.97
C TYR A 169 14.11 -23.38 6.96
N TRP A 170 13.13 -23.46 7.85
CA TRP A 170 13.04 -24.57 8.79
C TRP A 170 12.81 -25.91 8.09
N ASP A 171 11.98 -25.97 7.05
CA ASP A 171 11.77 -27.21 6.29
C ASP A 171 13.05 -27.67 5.60
N ILE A 172 13.81 -26.73 5.04
CA ILE A 172 15.11 -26.98 4.41
C ILE A 172 16.14 -27.46 5.45
N ILE A 173 16.13 -26.85 6.64
CA ILE A 173 16.98 -27.24 7.78
C ILE A 173 16.67 -28.66 8.23
N GLN A 174 15.38 -29.01 8.38
CA GLN A 174 14.97 -30.34 8.82
C GLN A 174 15.44 -31.40 7.83
N LYS A 175 15.25 -31.19 6.52
CA LYS A 175 15.76 -32.11 5.50
C LYS A 175 17.27 -32.34 5.56
N GLN A 176 18.03 -31.26 5.79
CA GLN A 176 19.47 -31.37 5.93
C GLN A 176 19.87 -32.04 7.24
N ALA A 177 19.14 -31.80 8.32
CA ALA A 177 19.37 -32.44 9.62
C ALA A 177 19.17 -33.96 9.52
N ASP A 178 18.18 -34.43 8.78
CA ASP A 178 17.85 -35.85 8.63
C ASP A 178 18.94 -36.66 7.92
N VAL A 179 19.75 -36.03 7.06
CA VAL A 179 20.85 -36.68 6.33
C VAL A 179 22.21 -36.54 7.01
N LEU A 180 22.30 -35.78 8.10
CA LEU A 180 23.54 -35.60 8.85
C LEU A 180 23.78 -36.79 9.78
N ASP A 181 24.94 -37.44 9.62
CA ASP A 181 25.38 -38.54 10.49
C ASP A 181 25.55 -38.05 11.95
N PRO A 182 24.74 -38.56 12.91
CA PRO A 182 24.82 -38.16 14.31
C PRO A 182 26.18 -38.41 14.95
N LEU A 183 26.90 -39.46 14.52
CA LEU A 183 28.21 -39.82 15.06
C LEU A 183 29.32 -38.85 14.65
N ARG A 184 29.08 -38.05 13.61
CA ARG A 184 30.00 -37.01 13.11
C ARG A 184 29.66 -35.61 13.62
N LEU A 185 28.62 -35.47 14.44
CA LEU A 185 28.24 -34.19 15.02
C LEU A 185 29.06 -33.93 16.28
N ARG A 186 29.75 -32.79 16.32
CA ARG A 186 30.31 -32.29 17.57
C ARG A 186 29.17 -31.72 18.40
N ALA A 187 29.12 -32.07 19.69
CA ALA A 187 28.19 -31.48 20.64
C ALA A 187 28.28 -29.95 20.55
N THR A 188 27.16 -29.31 20.21
CA THR A 188 27.13 -27.85 20.05
C THR A 188 27.08 -27.17 21.42
N LYS A 189 28.00 -26.23 21.67
CA LYS A 189 28.00 -25.42 22.89
C LYS A 189 26.94 -24.32 22.79
N GLY A 190 26.04 -24.23 23.76
CA GLY A 190 25.08 -23.13 23.88
C GLY A 190 23.78 -23.52 24.60
N PRO A 191 22.91 -22.54 24.92
CA PRO A 191 21.63 -22.80 25.58
C PRO A 191 20.75 -23.78 24.78
N SER A 192 19.99 -24.63 25.48
CA SER A 192 18.97 -25.47 24.84
C SER A 192 17.83 -24.61 24.29
N ASP A 193 17.44 -24.87 23.05
CA ASP A 193 16.34 -24.20 22.34
C ASP A 193 15.36 -25.20 21.73
N GLY A 194 15.42 -26.46 22.17
CA GLY A 194 14.65 -27.56 21.61
C GLY A 194 15.07 -27.93 20.18
N SER A 195 16.24 -27.47 19.71
CA SER A 195 16.86 -27.94 18.47
C SER A 195 18.02 -28.90 18.74
N GLY A 196 18.07 -30.03 18.03
CA GLY A 196 19.15 -31.02 18.11
C GLY A 196 20.46 -30.53 17.47
N ASP A 197 21.57 -31.26 17.70
CA ASP A 197 22.88 -30.93 17.13
C ASP A 197 22.87 -30.93 15.59
N ALA A 198 22.09 -31.82 14.97
CA ALA A 198 21.93 -31.92 13.53
C ALA A 198 21.24 -30.67 12.96
N GLU A 199 20.12 -30.25 13.57
CA GLU A 199 19.38 -29.04 13.19
C GLU A 199 20.22 -27.77 13.37
N ARG A 200 21.02 -27.70 14.44
CA ARG A 200 21.93 -26.57 14.67
C ARG A 200 23.02 -26.48 13.60
N LYS A 201 23.59 -27.62 13.20
CA LYS A 201 24.58 -27.68 12.12
C LYS A 201 23.94 -27.32 10.78
N ALA A 202 22.80 -27.91 10.44
CA ALA A 202 22.04 -27.61 9.22
C ALA A 202 21.65 -26.13 9.13
N ALA A 203 21.17 -25.52 10.22
CA ALA A 203 20.86 -24.09 10.27
C ALA A 203 22.08 -23.20 10.01
N LYS A 204 23.26 -23.60 10.52
CA LYS A 204 24.52 -22.89 10.27
C LYS A 204 24.97 -23.04 8.82
N GLU A 205 24.83 -24.22 8.24
CA GLU A 205 25.11 -24.48 6.82
C GLU A 205 24.19 -23.63 5.93
N LEU A 206 22.88 -23.62 6.18
CA LEU A 206 21.92 -22.79 5.46
C LEU A 206 22.27 -21.30 5.56
N SER A 207 22.52 -20.80 6.78
CA SER A 207 22.87 -19.39 7.01
C SER A 207 24.13 -19.00 6.23
N THR A 208 25.13 -19.88 6.20
CA THR A 208 26.38 -19.65 5.46
C THR A 208 26.14 -19.63 3.96
N ALA A 209 25.33 -20.57 3.45
CA ALA A 209 25.04 -20.70 2.04
C ALA A 209 24.16 -19.57 1.47
N LEU A 210 23.31 -18.97 2.31
CA LEU A 210 22.52 -17.78 1.98
C LEU A 210 23.27 -16.46 2.25
N GLY A 211 24.55 -16.51 2.63
CA GLY A 211 25.36 -15.31 2.89
C GLY A 211 24.97 -14.55 4.17
N LEU A 212 24.16 -15.14 5.05
CA LEU A 212 23.76 -14.59 6.34
C LEU A 212 24.92 -14.72 7.36
N ARG A 213 26.01 -13.98 7.14
CA ARG A 213 27.22 -14.06 7.98
C ARG A 213 27.07 -13.23 9.27
N GLY A 214 27.72 -13.69 10.34
CA GLY A 214 28.01 -12.86 11.52
C GLY A 214 27.05 -12.97 12.71
N PHE A 215 26.21 -14.01 12.78
CA PHE A 215 25.34 -14.19 13.94
C PHE A 215 26.11 -14.65 15.17
N SER A 216 25.96 -13.91 16.28
CA SER A 216 26.32 -14.39 17.61
C SER A 216 25.54 -15.68 17.95
N PRO A 217 26.01 -16.55 18.87
CA PRO A 217 25.27 -17.74 19.29
C PRO A 217 23.82 -17.45 19.71
N THR A 218 23.60 -16.35 20.44
CA THR A 218 22.29 -15.87 20.85
C THR A 218 21.43 -15.45 19.64
N SER A 219 22.04 -14.79 18.65
CA SER A 219 21.34 -14.45 17.41
C SER A 219 20.94 -15.71 16.63
N GLN A 220 21.82 -16.72 16.53
CA GLN A 220 21.50 -17.98 15.84
C GLN A 220 20.33 -18.71 16.49
N GLN A 221 20.29 -18.75 17.83
CA GLN A 221 19.16 -19.32 18.57
C GLN A 221 17.84 -18.59 18.26
N LYS A 222 17.85 -17.25 18.28
CA LYS A 222 16.68 -16.44 17.96
C LYS A 222 16.17 -16.70 16.55
N TYR A 223 17.06 -16.73 15.55
CA TYR A 223 16.67 -17.01 14.17
C TYR A 223 16.13 -18.42 13.97
N ARG A 224 16.71 -19.44 14.61
CA ARG A 224 16.17 -20.81 14.54
C ARG A 224 14.74 -20.89 15.10
N ARG A 225 14.51 -20.30 16.28
CA ARG A 225 13.16 -20.22 16.87
C ARG A 225 12.19 -19.49 15.95
N LEU A 226 12.61 -18.37 15.39
CA LEU A 226 11.81 -17.61 14.42
C LEU A 226 11.47 -18.46 13.19
N TRP A 227 12.45 -19.06 12.52
CA TRP A 227 12.21 -19.88 11.32
C TRP A 227 11.31 -21.07 11.59
N LYS A 228 11.48 -21.74 12.75
CA LYS A 228 10.61 -22.82 13.19
C LYS A 228 9.16 -22.34 13.35
N ASN A 229 8.95 -21.22 14.02
CA ASN A 229 7.63 -20.61 14.19
C ASN A 229 7.01 -20.19 12.85
N LEU A 230 7.77 -19.52 11.98
CA LEU A 230 7.31 -19.11 10.65
C LEU A 230 6.87 -20.32 9.80
N ALA A 231 7.63 -21.41 9.81
CA ALA A 231 7.26 -22.63 9.10
C ALA A 231 6.01 -23.28 9.67
N ASN A 232 5.87 -23.33 11.00
CA ASN A 232 4.68 -23.84 11.66
C ASN A 232 3.44 -22.99 11.32
N TRP A 233 3.54 -21.66 11.34
CA TRP A 233 2.44 -20.76 10.98
C TRP A 233 2.06 -20.89 9.51
N ARG A 234 3.04 -21.01 8.60
CA ARG A 234 2.80 -21.27 7.18
C ARG A 234 2.00 -22.55 6.97
N LYS A 235 2.41 -23.64 7.63
CA LYS A 235 1.71 -24.95 7.59
C LYS A 235 0.34 -24.87 8.26
N GLY A 236 0.21 -24.05 9.31
CA GLY A 236 -1.03 -23.80 10.05
C GLY A 236 -2.02 -22.87 9.34
N GLY A 237 -1.66 -22.33 8.17
CA GLY A 237 -2.57 -21.53 7.34
C GLY A 237 -2.38 -20.02 7.42
N VAL A 238 -1.35 -19.51 8.11
CA VAL A 238 -0.97 -18.09 8.07
C VAL A 238 -0.35 -17.77 6.71
N ARG A 239 -0.92 -16.80 5.99
CA ARG A 239 -0.53 -16.47 4.61
C ARG A 239 -0.19 -15.00 4.47
N MET A 240 -1.16 -14.12 4.66
CA MET A 240 -1.07 -12.70 4.35
C MET A 240 -0.07 -11.99 5.26
N ILE A 241 -0.05 -12.32 6.55
CA ILE A 241 0.95 -11.79 7.49
C ILE A 241 2.37 -12.16 7.04
N LEU A 242 2.60 -13.37 6.53
CA LEU A 242 3.95 -13.82 6.14
C LEU A 242 4.51 -13.10 4.92
N PHE A 243 3.67 -12.53 4.06
CA PHE A 243 4.12 -11.75 2.90
C PHE A 243 4.63 -10.35 3.27
N TYR A 244 4.13 -9.78 4.38
CA TYR A 244 4.39 -8.38 4.76
C TYR A 244 4.92 -8.23 6.19
N ARG A 245 5.34 -9.33 6.82
CA ARG A 245 5.86 -9.27 8.19
C ARG A 245 7.00 -8.26 8.28
N THR A 246 7.05 -7.60 9.43
CA THR A 246 8.00 -6.54 9.73
C THR A 246 8.88 -6.96 10.90
N THR A 247 9.97 -6.24 11.13
CA THR A 247 10.79 -6.45 12.32
C THR A 247 10.00 -6.20 13.61
N ASP A 248 8.98 -5.33 13.58
CA ASP A 248 8.09 -5.12 14.73
C ASP A 248 7.22 -6.33 15.01
N PHE A 249 6.77 -7.03 13.97
CA PHE A 249 6.10 -8.34 14.12
C PHE A 249 7.04 -9.40 14.71
N ASP A 250 8.27 -9.50 14.21
CA ASP A 250 9.25 -10.45 14.73
C ASP A 250 9.56 -10.18 16.21
N ASN A 251 9.74 -8.89 16.56
CA ASN A 251 9.97 -8.44 17.94
C ASN A 251 8.76 -8.71 18.85
N PHE A 252 7.54 -8.51 18.34
CA PHE A 252 6.31 -8.83 19.07
C PHE A 252 6.22 -10.32 19.38
N CYS A 253 6.52 -11.17 18.39
CA CYS A 253 6.54 -12.62 18.57
C CYS A 253 7.63 -13.07 19.55
N GLU A 254 8.83 -12.48 19.47
CA GLU A 254 9.95 -12.80 20.36
C GLU A 254 9.63 -12.45 21.83
N LYS A 255 8.98 -11.31 22.06
CA LYS A 255 8.66 -10.81 23.40
C LYS A 255 7.29 -11.28 23.92
N TYR A 256 6.58 -12.10 23.15
CA TYR A 256 5.26 -12.56 23.53
C TYR A 256 5.37 -13.45 24.78
N SER A 257 4.62 -13.10 25.83
CA SER A 257 4.71 -13.80 27.11
C SER A 257 4.26 -15.25 26.97
N GLU A 258 5.07 -16.19 27.49
CA GLU A 258 4.68 -17.60 27.61
C GLU A 258 3.52 -17.78 28.60
N GLU A 259 3.33 -16.85 29.53
CA GLU A 259 2.22 -16.80 30.50
C GLU A 259 0.96 -16.15 29.92
N ALA A 260 0.98 -15.72 28.65
CA ALA A 260 -0.19 -15.14 28.01
C ALA A 260 -1.34 -16.16 27.96
N LYS A 261 -2.56 -15.68 28.22
CA LYS A 261 -3.78 -16.51 28.20
C LYS A 261 -3.99 -17.25 26.87
N THR A 262 -3.47 -16.70 25.78
CA THR A 262 -3.59 -17.29 24.44
C THR A 262 -2.19 -17.64 23.94
N PRO A 263 -1.91 -18.91 23.59
CA PRO A 263 -0.66 -19.29 22.97
C PRO A 263 -0.38 -18.46 21.70
N LEU A 264 0.90 -18.16 21.45
CA LEU A 264 1.31 -17.31 20.33
C LEU A 264 0.74 -17.79 18.99
N ASP A 265 0.79 -19.10 18.70
CA ASP A 265 0.26 -19.65 17.44
C ASP A 265 -1.23 -19.35 17.25
N LYS A 266 -2.03 -19.53 18.31
CA LYS A 266 -3.46 -19.19 18.29
C LYS A 266 -3.67 -17.69 18.13
N LYS A 267 -2.79 -16.87 18.73
CA LYS A 267 -2.85 -15.41 18.58
C LYS A 267 -2.53 -14.99 17.14
N ILE A 268 -1.49 -15.53 16.51
CA ILE A 268 -1.14 -15.22 15.12
C ILE A 268 -2.23 -15.69 14.16
N LEU A 269 -2.78 -16.89 14.34
CA LEU A 269 -3.92 -17.36 13.54
C LEU A 269 -5.16 -16.48 13.69
N SER A 270 -5.43 -15.99 14.90
CA SER A 270 -6.50 -15.02 15.13
C SER A 270 -6.26 -13.69 14.42
N LEU A 271 -5.01 -13.20 14.40
CA LEU A 271 -4.66 -11.99 13.65
C LEU A 271 -4.76 -12.20 12.14
N GLU A 272 -4.32 -13.35 11.63
CA GLU A 272 -4.47 -13.73 10.22
C GLU A 272 -5.95 -13.77 9.83
N GLY A 273 -6.80 -14.40 10.66
CA GLY A 273 -8.25 -14.45 10.41
C GLY A 273 -8.90 -13.07 10.43
N LYS A 274 -8.44 -12.17 11.32
CA LYS A 274 -8.97 -10.80 11.43
C LYS A 274 -8.50 -9.90 10.30
N TYR A 275 -7.21 -9.91 9.97
CA TYR A 275 -6.59 -8.93 9.05
C TYR A 275 -6.33 -9.47 7.64
N GLY A 276 -6.21 -10.79 7.46
CA GLY A 276 -5.86 -11.42 6.19
C GLY A 276 -6.75 -10.99 5.02
N PRO A 277 -8.09 -11.07 5.13
CA PRO A 277 -9.00 -10.61 4.07
C PRO A 277 -8.78 -9.13 3.72
N HIS A 278 -8.54 -8.27 4.73
CA HIS A 278 -8.32 -6.84 4.52
C HIS A 278 -6.96 -6.55 3.90
N ILE A 279 -5.91 -7.30 4.23
CA ILE A 279 -4.62 -7.21 3.55
C ILE A 279 -4.80 -7.55 2.07
N GLN A 280 -5.53 -8.62 1.75
CA GLN A 280 -5.76 -9.04 0.36
C GLN A 280 -6.52 -7.98 -0.46
N GLN A 281 -7.55 -7.38 0.13
CA GLN A 281 -8.25 -6.26 -0.49
C GLN A 281 -7.35 -5.04 -0.67
N LEU A 282 -6.55 -4.72 0.35
CA LEU A 282 -5.58 -3.61 0.31
C LEU A 282 -4.57 -3.79 -0.84
N GLU A 283 -4.02 -5.00 -1.04
CA GLU A 283 -3.15 -5.29 -2.19
C GLU A 283 -3.83 -4.94 -3.52
N HIS A 284 -5.10 -5.34 -3.67
CA HIS A 284 -5.85 -5.12 -4.90
C HIS A 284 -6.10 -3.61 -5.13
N ARG A 285 -6.48 -2.88 -4.09
CA ARG A 285 -6.70 -1.43 -4.13
C ARG A 285 -5.42 -0.66 -4.49
N VAL A 286 -4.33 -0.90 -3.77
CA VAL A 286 -3.04 -0.22 -4.00
C VAL A 286 -2.55 -0.45 -5.42
N MET A 287 -2.68 -1.67 -5.94
CA MET A 287 -2.27 -2.00 -7.31
C MET A 287 -3.13 -1.31 -8.39
N LYS A 288 -4.40 -1.03 -8.11
CA LYS A 288 -5.29 -0.29 -9.02
C LYS A 288 -5.00 1.20 -8.99
N GLU A 289 -4.90 1.77 -7.79
CA GLU A 289 -4.54 3.18 -7.59
C GLU A 289 -3.22 3.53 -8.25
N ALA A 290 -2.20 2.69 -8.04
CA ALA A 290 -0.89 2.90 -8.65
C ALA A 290 -0.85 2.64 -10.17
N ARG A 291 -1.91 2.11 -10.77
CA ARG A 291 -2.14 2.08 -12.23
C ARG A 291 -2.98 3.25 -12.73
N GLY A 292 -3.30 4.21 -11.87
CA GLY A 292 -4.08 5.40 -12.17
C GLY A 292 -5.59 5.26 -11.94
N ASP A 293 -6.09 4.12 -11.45
CA ASP A 293 -7.50 3.99 -11.08
C ASP A 293 -7.76 4.57 -9.69
N MET A 294 -8.12 5.85 -9.66
CA MET A 294 -8.43 6.62 -8.45
C MET A 294 -9.93 6.71 -8.14
N THR A 295 -10.77 6.00 -8.91
CA THR A 295 -12.23 6.08 -8.79
C THR A 295 -12.75 5.37 -7.55
N GLY A 296 -12.01 4.38 -7.06
CA GLY A 296 -12.47 3.50 -5.99
C GLY A 296 -13.64 2.59 -6.40
N ARG A 297 -13.98 2.47 -7.69
CA ARG A 297 -15.05 1.56 -8.17
C ARG A 297 -14.76 0.10 -7.87
N ILE A 298 -13.49 -0.24 -7.62
CA ILE A 298 -13.07 -1.56 -7.13
C ILE A 298 -13.87 -2.02 -5.90
N TRP A 299 -14.34 -1.09 -5.06
CA TRP A 299 -15.19 -1.39 -3.91
C TRP A 299 -16.52 -2.02 -4.31
N LEU A 300 -17.09 -1.57 -5.43
CA LEU A 300 -18.31 -2.12 -6.01
C LEU A 300 -18.07 -3.46 -6.72
N GLN A 301 -16.85 -3.97 -6.81
CA GLN A 301 -16.58 -5.29 -7.38
C GLN A 301 -16.47 -6.37 -6.29
N GLU A 302 -16.38 -5.96 -5.02
CA GLU A 302 -16.34 -6.86 -3.87
C GLU A 302 -17.74 -7.48 -3.65
N PRO A 303 -17.90 -8.82 -3.69
CA PRO A 303 -19.21 -9.47 -3.65
C PRO A 303 -20.08 -9.04 -2.46
N PHE A 304 -19.49 -8.95 -1.28
CA PHE A 304 -20.21 -8.58 -0.05
C PHE A 304 -20.64 -7.10 -0.02
N ILE A 305 -19.98 -6.23 -0.80
CA ILE A 305 -20.37 -4.83 -0.98
C ILE A 305 -21.48 -4.74 -2.02
N MET A 306 -21.35 -5.42 -3.16
CA MET A 306 -22.38 -5.46 -4.21
C MET A 306 -23.74 -5.94 -3.69
N GLU A 307 -23.75 -6.89 -2.76
CA GLU A 307 -25.00 -7.37 -2.16
C GLU A 307 -25.71 -6.31 -1.30
N ARG A 308 -24.97 -5.35 -0.75
CA ARG A 308 -25.43 -4.37 0.26
C ARG A 308 -25.60 -2.96 -0.29
N ILE A 309 -24.77 -2.57 -1.25
CA ILE A 309 -24.79 -1.26 -1.90
C ILE A 309 -25.16 -1.47 -3.37
N LYS A 310 -26.29 -0.91 -3.78
CA LYS A 310 -26.84 -0.97 -5.14
C LYS A 310 -26.77 0.41 -5.78
N VAL A 311 -25.55 0.83 -6.08
CA VAL A 311 -25.25 2.14 -6.65
C VAL A 311 -24.75 1.94 -8.10
N PRO A 312 -25.22 2.74 -9.07
CA PRO A 312 -24.62 2.74 -10.41
C PRO A 312 -23.12 3.09 -10.35
N GLU A 313 -22.28 2.39 -11.10
CA GLU A 313 -20.81 2.58 -11.04
C GLU A 313 -20.40 4.01 -11.39
N GLU A 314 -21.14 4.68 -12.27
CA GLU A 314 -20.94 6.06 -12.69
C GLU A 314 -21.18 7.07 -11.56
N SER A 315 -22.04 6.74 -10.59
CA SER A 315 -22.32 7.55 -9.42
C SER A 315 -21.32 7.32 -8.28
N TRP A 316 -20.45 6.32 -8.39
CA TRP A 316 -19.43 6.02 -7.39
C TRP A 316 -18.11 6.71 -7.70
N ASN A 317 -17.66 7.53 -6.77
CA ASN A 317 -16.41 8.26 -6.84
C ASN A 317 -15.81 8.36 -5.45
N ASN A 318 -14.69 7.71 -5.19
CA ASN A 318 -13.93 7.91 -3.94
C ASN A 318 -12.96 9.08 -4.01
N ALA A 319 -12.88 9.76 -5.16
CA ALA A 319 -12.01 10.89 -5.44
C ALA A 319 -10.69 10.79 -4.68
N ASN A 320 -9.87 9.77 -4.97
CA ASN A 320 -8.54 9.78 -4.38
C ASN A 320 -7.75 10.88 -5.09
N ASN A 321 -7.29 11.87 -4.31
CA ASN A 321 -6.82 13.14 -4.82
C ASN A 321 -5.49 12.96 -5.60
N PRO A 322 -5.44 13.19 -6.92
CA PRO A 322 -4.16 13.28 -7.64
C PRO A 322 -3.29 14.44 -7.13
N TRP A 323 -3.88 15.36 -6.39
CA TRP A 323 -3.36 16.67 -5.99
C TRP A 323 -3.09 16.75 -4.48
N LEU A 324 -2.76 15.63 -3.83
CA LEU A 324 -2.26 15.68 -2.45
C LEU A 324 -0.97 16.48 -2.42
N SER A 325 -0.84 17.42 -1.48
CA SER A 325 0.46 18.01 -1.20
C SER A 325 1.38 16.92 -0.61
N ASP A 326 2.67 16.92 -0.95
CA ASP A 326 3.67 15.96 -0.45
C ASP A 326 3.75 15.92 1.09
N ALA A 327 3.16 16.91 1.78
CA ALA A 327 3.16 17.03 3.24
C ALA A 327 2.02 16.28 3.94
N GLU A 328 0.98 15.82 3.24
CA GLU A 328 -0.18 15.15 3.85
C GLU A 328 -0.06 13.62 3.79
N GLU A 329 0.08 12.95 4.95
CA GLU A 329 0.04 11.48 5.00
C GLU A 329 -1.38 10.98 4.75
N ASN A 330 -1.67 10.63 3.50
CA ASN A 330 -2.98 10.15 3.07
C ASN A 330 -3.33 8.78 3.68
N GLN A 331 -4.36 8.72 4.52
CA GLN A 331 -4.84 7.46 5.11
C GLN A 331 -6.00 6.82 4.34
N SER A 332 -6.45 7.39 3.21
CA SER A 332 -7.64 6.94 2.47
C SER A 332 -7.57 5.47 2.02
N VAL A 333 -6.38 5.01 1.64
CA VAL A 333 -6.13 3.63 1.20
C VAL A 333 -6.43 2.59 2.28
N PHE A 334 -6.36 3.00 3.55
CA PHE A 334 -6.65 2.15 4.71
C PHE A 334 -8.11 2.22 5.17
N ILE A 335 -8.93 3.10 4.60
CA ILE A 335 -10.35 3.11 4.88
C ILE A 335 -11.02 1.93 4.16
N THR A 336 -11.90 1.24 4.87
CA THR A 336 -12.59 0.05 4.36
C THR A 336 -14.09 0.07 4.62
N LEU A 337 -14.82 -0.58 3.73
CA LEU A 337 -16.21 -0.98 3.95
C LEU A 337 -16.25 -2.42 4.43
N ILE A 338 -17.01 -2.68 5.48
CA ILE A 338 -17.21 -4.04 6.01
C ILE A 338 -18.70 -4.27 6.26
N PRO A 339 -19.23 -5.48 6.03
CA PRO A 339 -20.61 -5.83 6.38
C PRO A 339 -20.91 -5.57 7.86
N ARG A 340 -21.94 -4.75 8.13
CA ARG A 340 -22.47 -4.54 9.49
C ARG A 340 -23.52 -5.57 9.83
N ASP A 341 -24.47 -5.75 8.91
CA ASP A 341 -25.57 -6.72 9.00
C ASP A 341 -25.95 -7.19 7.59
N GLU A 342 -27.14 -7.77 7.42
CA GLU A 342 -27.65 -8.22 6.12
C GLU A 342 -27.88 -7.07 5.12
N LYS A 343 -28.01 -5.82 5.58
CA LYS A 343 -28.46 -4.68 4.79
C LYS A 343 -27.45 -3.53 4.73
N LEU A 344 -26.58 -3.39 5.73
CA LEU A 344 -25.73 -2.23 5.91
C LEU A 344 -24.24 -2.58 5.89
N VAL A 345 -23.45 -1.58 5.51
CA VAL A 345 -22.00 -1.54 5.65
C VAL A 345 -21.60 -0.59 6.78
N TYR A 346 -20.43 -0.81 7.38
CA TYR A 346 -19.75 0.18 8.21
C TYR A 346 -18.45 0.63 7.54
N VAL A 347 -18.12 1.91 7.72
CA VAL A 347 -16.86 2.50 7.27
C VAL A 347 -15.91 2.54 8.46
N CYS A 348 -14.70 2.03 8.32
CA CYS A 348 -13.68 2.08 9.37
C CYS A 348 -12.26 2.07 8.78
N PRO A 349 -11.23 2.52 9.51
CA PRO A 349 -9.85 2.29 9.11
C PRO A 349 -9.41 0.87 9.49
N ILE A 350 -8.50 0.27 8.72
CA ILE A 350 -7.83 -0.99 9.10
C ILE A 350 -6.51 -0.78 9.84
N VAL A 351 -6.07 0.48 9.97
CA VAL A 351 -4.91 0.91 10.75
C VAL A 351 -5.32 1.88 11.85
N THR A 352 -4.43 2.12 12.82
CA THR A 352 -4.61 3.24 13.76
C THR A 352 -4.51 4.57 13.02
N ILE A 353 -5.50 5.44 13.23
CA ILE A 353 -5.55 6.80 12.72
C ILE A 353 -5.35 7.77 13.88
N HIS A 354 -4.56 8.81 13.68
CA HIS A 354 -4.28 9.85 14.66
C HIS A 354 -5.17 11.07 14.44
N LYS A 355 -5.27 11.90 15.49
CA LYS A 355 -6.02 13.16 15.42
C LYS A 355 -5.40 14.07 14.36
N GLY A 356 -6.23 14.61 13.48
CA GLY A 356 -5.85 15.52 12.39
C GLY A 356 -5.56 14.83 11.06
N ASP A 357 -5.39 13.50 11.07
CA ASP A 357 -5.12 12.72 9.86
C ASP A 357 -6.21 12.91 8.81
N TYR A 358 -5.77 13.00 7.56
CA TYR A 358 -6.64 13.06 6.39
C TYR A 358 -7.06 11.65 5.99
N LEU A 359 -8.37 11.41 5.91
CA LEU A 359 -8.95 10.11 5.63
C LEU A 359 -9.48 9.95 4.20
N GLY A 360 -9.54 11.04 3.43
CA GLY A 360 -10.06 11.04 2.06
C GLY A 360 -11.06 12.18 1.80
N ILE A 361 -11.67 12.13 0.61
CA ILE A 361 -12.67 13.12 0.16
C ILE A 361 -14.08 12.62 0.46
N PHE A 362 -14.94 13.53 0.93
CA PHE A 362 -16.38 13.31 0.97
C PHE A 362 -16.98 13.70 -0.38
N SER A 363 -17.55 12.74 -1.10
CA SER A 363 -17.86 12.87 -2.51
C SER A 363 -19.18 13.59 -2.77
N GLY A 364 -19.22 14.37 -3.85
CA GLY A 364 -20.40 15.12 -4.29
C GLY A 364 -20.05 16.13 -5.38
N ASN A 365 -21.08 16.79 -5.89
CA ASN A 365 -20.96 17.90 -6.84
C ASN A 365 -20.89 19.23 -6.08
N ILE A 366 -19.90 20.05 -6.38
CA ILE A 366 -19.81 21.40 -5.82
C ILE A 366 -20.80 22.29 -6.58
N ARG A 367 -21.70 22.94 -5.85
CA ARG A 367 -22.75 23.81 -6.36
C ARG A 367 -22.50 25.24 -5.91
N TYR A 368 -22.80 26.19 -6.80
CA TYR A 368 -22.91 27.61 -6.48
C TYR A 368 -24.37 28.05 -6.74
N SER A 369 -25.22 27.95 -5.72
CA SER A 369 -26.66 28.20 -5.79
C SER A 369 -27.26 28.35 -4.39
N ASP A 370 -28.31 29.15 -4.27
CA ASP A 370 -29.14 29.32 -3.07
C ASP A 370 -30.12 28.15 -2.83
N ALA A 371 -30.29 27.23 -3.79
CA ALA A 371 -31.16 26.06 -3.71
C ALA A 371 -30.54 24.90 -2.89
N PHE A 372 -30.12 25.19 -1.66
CA PHE A 372 -29.45 24.22 -0.78
C PHE A 372 -30.38 23.07 -0.34
N ASP A 373 -29.99 21.81 -0.62
CA ASP A 373 -30.69 20.63 -0.11
C ASP A 373 -30.20 20.27 1.31
N LYS A 374 -31.07 20.42 2.32
CA LYS A 374 -30.75 20.07 3.71
C LYS A 374 -30.51 18.57 3.95
N LYS A 375 -31.06 17.70 3.11
CA LYS A 375 -30.94 16.24 3.22
C LYS A 375 -29.62 15.74 2.65
N ARG A 376 -29.15 16.34 1.55
CA ARG A 376 -28.00 15.87 0.76
C ARG A 376 -26.92 16.93 0.50
N GLY A 377 -26.98 18.03 1.24
CA GLY A 377 -26.04 19.13 1.15
C GLY A 377 -25.05 19.17 2.31
N VAL A 378 -23.82 19.61 2.02
CA VAL A 378 -22.84 20.08 3.02
C VAL A 378 -22.58 21.55 2.73
N CYS A 379 -22.95 22.46 3.64
CA CYS A 379 -22.74 23.89 3.39
C CYS A 379 -21.25 24.22 3.35
N GLY A 380 -20.87 25.07 2.40
CA GLY A 380 -19.53 25.57 2.19
C GLY A 380 -19.19 26.83 3.00
N PRO A 381 -18.01 27.40 2.73
CA PRO A 381 -17.53 28.62 3.37
C PRO A 381 -18.37 29.87 3.06
N THR A 382 -19.11 29.88 1.95
CA THR A 382 -20.02 30.97 1.56
C THR A 382 -21.46 30.46 1.48
N LYS A 383 -22.42 31.37 1.54
CA LYS A 383 -23.86 31.05 1.60
C LYS A 383 -24.33 30.19 0.41
N ASP A 384 -23.80 30.48 -0.78
CA ASP A 384 -24.27 29.87 -2.02
C ASP A 384 -23.36 28.71 -2.46
N LEU A 385 -22.24 28.46 -1.76
CA LEU A 385 -21.36 27.34 -2.04
C LEU A 385 -21.73 26.15 -1.17
N TRP A 386 -21.98 25.00 -1.78
CA TRP A 386 -22.27 23.77 -1.05
C TRP A 386 -21.91 22.52 -1.86
N LEU A 387 -21.77 21.39 -1.17
CA LEU A 387 -21.54 20.09 -1.80
C LEU A 387 -22.85 19.31 -1.82
N ASP A 388 -23.30 18.93 -3.01
CA ASP A 388 -24.45 18.07 -3.30
C ASP A 388 -24.00 16.62 -3.49
N TYR A 389 -24.29 15.75 -2.53
CA TYR A 389 -23.98 14.32 -2.66
C TYR A 389 -25.17 13.46 -3.11
N GLY A 390 -26.21 14.06 -3.69
CA GLY A 390 -27.38 13.34 -4.18
C GLY A 390 -27.18 12.59 -5.50
N GLN A 391 -26.19 12.97 -6.29
CA GLN A 391 -25.92 12.32 -7.59
C GLN A 391 -24.63 11.49 -7.59
N VAL A 392 -23.72 11.80 -6.67
CA VAL A 392 -22.40 11.19 -6.56
C VAL A 392 -22.16 10.78 -5.10
N THR A 393 -21.67 9.57 -4.91
CA THR A 393 -21.40 8.98 -3.60
C THR A 393 -20.05 8.26 -3.60
N GLY A 394 -19.62 7.76 -2.44
CA GLY A 394 -18.37 7.04 -2.27
C GLY A 394 -18.28 6.37 -0.90
N VAL A 395 -17.11 5.79 -0.60
CA VAL A 395 -16.85 5.08 0.68
C VAL A 395 -17.15 5.97 1.88
N LEU A 396 -16.65 7.21 1.89
CA LEU A 396 -16.81 8.12 3.02
C LEU A 396 -18.23 8.69 3.14
N ASN A 397 -19.04 8.65 2.08
CA ASN A 397 -20.47 8.97 2.14
C ASN A 397 -21.25 7.92 2.94
N GLN A 398 -20.71 6.69 3.07
CA GLN A 398 -21.32 5.59 3.83
C GLN A 398 -21.03 5.63 5.33
N MET A 399 -20.31 6.65 5.82
CA MET A 399 -20.02 6.79 7.25
C MET A 399 -21.32 6.91 8.05
N LYS A 400 -21.27 6.43 9.30
CA LYS A 400 -22.38 6.61 10.21
C LYS A 400 -22.58 8.08 10.51
N VAL A 401 -23.83 8.47 10.65
CA VAL A 401 -24.21 9.84 10.99
C VAL A 401 -24.80 9.88 12.38
N SER A 402 -24.26 10.73 13.24
CA SER A 402 -24.85 11.06 14.56
C SER A 402 -25.71 12.32 14.46
N PRO A 403 -26.61 12.56 15.43
CA PRO A 403 -27.24 13.87 15.58
C PRO A 403 -26.20 15.00 15.72
N PRO A 404 -26.60 16.27 15.54
CA PRO A 404 -25.76 17.42 15.87
C PRO A 404 -25.26 17.33 17.33
N TYR A 405 -23.96 17.62 17.56
CA TYR A 405 -23.29 17.51 18.87
C TYR A 405 -23.23 16.07 19.44
N GLY A 406 -23.04 15.11 18.54
CA GLY A 406 -23.06 13.69 18.86
C GLY A 406 -21.70 13.13 19.31
N THR A 407 -21.51 11.83 19.07
CA THR A 407 -20.26 11.11 19.35
C THR A 407 -19.38 11.00 18.11
N GLU A 408 -19.26 12.08 17.35
CA GLU A 408 -18.44 12.09 16.15
C GLU A 408 -16.95 11.84 16.46
N ASN A 409 -16.29 11.11 15.57
CA ASN A 409 -14.85 10.92 15.60
C ASN A 409 -14.16 11.47 14.34
N VAL A 410 -14.94 11.94 13.36
CA VAL A 410 -14.47 12.64 12.17
C VAL A 410 -15.28 13.90 11.90
N ARG A 411 -14.68 14.85 11.18
CA ARG A 411 -15.37 16.04 10.66
C ARG A 411 -15.21 16.16 9.15
N LEU A 412 -16.17 16.85 8.53
CA LEU A 412 -16.06 17.34 7.17
C LEU A 412 -15.46 18.74 7.20
N GLU A 413 -14.44 18.98 6.38
CA GLU A 413 -13.69 20.23 6.34
C GLU A 413 -13.54 20.72 4.90
N TRP A 414 -13.95 21.97 4.65
CA TRP A 414 -13.76 22.60 3.35
C TRP A 414 -12.35 23.11 3.22
N GLU A 415 -11.68 22.71 2.14
CA GLU A 415 -10.30 23.06 1.87
C GLU A 415 -10.17 23.58 0.46
N LEU A 416 -9.43 24.68 0.30
CA LEU A 416 -9.02 25.19 -0.99
C LEU A 416 -7.71 24.50 -1.34
N ILE A 417 -7.69 23.80 -2.47
CA ILE A 417 -6.52 23.10 -2.98
C ILE A 417 -6.06 23.70 -4.29
N ASP A 418 -4.75 23.65 -4.50
CA ASP A 418 -4.11 24.00 -5.75
C ASP A 418 -4.03 22.75 -6.63
N ILE A 419 -4.63 22.82 -7.81
CA ILE A 419 -4.66 21.80 -8.85
C ILE A 419 -3.75 22.25 -9.98
N SER A 420 -2.67 21.50 -10.22
CA SER A 420 -1.76 21.79 -11.33
C SER A 420 -2.16 20.99 -12.57
N VAL A 421 -2.70 21.64 -13.58
CA VAL A 421 -3.01 21.02 -14.87
C VAL A 421 -2.03 21.55 -15.91
N GLY A 422 -1.05 20.73 -16.29
CA GLY A 422 0.05 21.15 -17.16
C GLY A 422 0.94 22.19 -16.46
N MET A 423 1.12 23.36 -17.08
CA MET A 423 1.87 24.49 -16.50
C MET A 423 0.98 25.48 -15.71
N GLN A 424 -0.34 25.24 -15.64
CA GLN A 424 -1.28 26.13 -14.98
C GLN A 424 -1.67 25.60 -13.60
N CYS A 425 -1.70 26.49 -12.61
CA CYS A 425 -2.21 26.22 -11.27
C CYS A 425 -3.62 26.80 -11.14
N HIS A 426 -4.59 25.96 -10.80
CA HIS A 426 -5.99 26.32 -10.59
C HIS A 426 -6.36 26.08 -9.14
N GLN A 427 -7.25 26.88 -8.58
CA GLN A 427 -7.76 26.64 -7.24
C GLN A 427 -9.10 25.90 -7.31
N ALA A 428 -9.28 24.89 -6.46
CA ALA A 428 -10.53 24.16 -6.35
C ALA A 428 -10.88 23.89 -4.90
N TRP A 429 -12.18 23.85 -4.62
CA TRP A 429 -12.67 23.41 -3.31
C TRP A 429 -12.72 21.89 -3.25
N ARG A 430 -12.42 21.33 -2.07
CA ARG A 430 -12.72 19.95 -1.70
C ARG A 430 -13.38 19.90 -0.33
N VAL A 431 -14.10 18.81 -0.06
CA VAL A 431 -14.56 18.46 1.29
C VAL A 431 -13.72 17.28 1.79
N ALA A 432 -12.78 17.56 2.69
CA ALA A 432 -11.92 16.57 3.32
C ALA A 432 -12.60 15.93 4.53
N VAL A 433 -12.31 14.66 4.78
CA VAL A 433 -12.66 13.98 6.04
C VAL A 433 -11.43 13.93 6.93
N ARG A 434 -11.52 14.53 8.12
CA ARG A 434 -10.42 14.56 9.09
C ARG A 434 -10.79 13.91 10.42
N ALA A 435 -9.83 13.22 11.02
CA ALA A 435 -9.99 12.60 12.32
C ALA A 435 -9.98 13.64 13.46
N LEU A 436 -10.97 13.57 14.35
CA LEU A 436 -11.08 14.46 15.52
C LEU A 436 -10.30 13.96 16.74
N ARG A 437 -9.99 12.66 16.76
CA ARG A 437 -9.25 11.96 17.81
C ARG A 437 -8.55 10.74 17.22
N THR A 438 -7.77 10.03 18.04
CA THR A 438 -7.28 8.71 17.66
C THR A 438 -8.46 7.75 17.43
N ILE A 439 -8.43 7.04 16.30
CA ILE A 439 -9.43 6.04 15.90
C ILE A 439 -8.68 4.71 15.77
N LYS A 440 -9.17 3.67 16.45
CA LYS A 440 -8.54 2.34 16.42
C LYS A 440 -8.89 1.59 15.13
N PRO A 441 -8.09 0.58 14.74
CA PRO A 441 -8.49 -0.32 13.65
C PRO A 441 -9.87 -0.91 13.89
N PHE A 442 -10.70 -0.93 12.84
CA PHE A 442 -12.08 -1.41 12.80
C PHE A 442 -13.08 -0.61 13.65
N GLU A 443 -12.69 0.55 14.15
CA GLU A 443 -13.62 1.46 14.80
C GLU A 443 -14.43 2.23 13.73
N GLU A 444 -15.76 2.21 13.86
CA GLU A 444 -16.68 2.85 12.91
C GLU A 444 -16.43 4.36 12.84
N LEU A 445 -16.33 4.91 11.62
CA LEU A 445 -16.28 6.35 11.38
C LEU A 445 -17.67 6.95 11.54
N ILE A 446 -17.76 7.99 12.36
CA ILE A 446 -19.00 8.68 12.73
C ILE A 446 -18.80 10.17 12.50
N ARG A 447 -19.60 10.75 11.61
CA ARG A 447 -19.69 12.20 11.40
C ARG A 447 -20.98 12.75 12.03
N ALA A 448 -20.97 14.01 12.41
CA ALA A 448 -22.19 14.70 12.80
C ALA A 448 -23.05 15.05 11.57
N ALA A 449 -24.37 14.95 11.72
CA ALA A 449 -25.32 15.61 10.82
C ALA A 449 -25.31 17.11 11.08
N ARG A 450 -25.43 17.90 10.01
CA ARG A 450 -25.64 19.35 10.15
C ARG A 450 -27.11 19.71 10.33
N HIS A 451 -28.01 18.90 9.78
CA HIS A 451 -29.46 19.08 9.82
C HIS A 451 -30.15 17.79 10.27
N GLU A 452 -31.27 17.91 10.97
CA GLU A 452 -32.07 16.76 11.39
C GLU A 452 -32.53 15.92 10.18
N ASP A 453 -32.93 16.58 9.08
CA ASP A 453 -33.35 15.91 7.85
C ASP A 453 -32.25 15.00 7.27
N GLN A 454 -30.99 15.45 7.36
CA GLN A 454 -29.83 14.64 6.95
C GLN A 454 -29.66 13.44 7.88
N TYR A 455 -29.80 13.62 9.19
CA TYR A 455 -29.72 12.51 10.14
C TYR A 455 -30.80 11.47 9.87
N LEU A 456 -32.05 11.90 9.68
CA LEU A 456 -33.18 11.00 9.38
C LEU A 456 -32.96 10.21 8.09
N LEU A 457 -32.52 10.87 7.01
CA LEU A 457 -32.19 10.21 5.74
C LEU A 457 -31.15 9.11 5.92
N HIS A 458 -30.08 9.37 6.70
CA HIS A 458 -28.99 8.43 6.93
C HIS A 458 -29.35 7.27 7.87
N ARG A 459 -30.48 7.34 8.59
CA ARG A 459 -30.98 6.22 9.41
C ARG A 459 -31.75 5.18 8.61
N GLU A 460 -32.24 5.54 7.43
CA GLU A 460 -33.06 4.67 6.61
C GLU A 460 -32.21 3.67 5.81
N PRO A 461 -32.35 2.35 6.03
CA PRO A 461 -31.52 1.35 5.34
C PRO A 461 -31.69 1.34 3.82
N ALA A 462 -32.86 1.75 3.32
CA ALA A 462 -33.11 1.86 1.88
C ALA A 462 -32.20 2.94 1.24
N ASN A 463 -32.02 4.07 1.91
CA ASN A 463 -31.13 5.12 1.43
C ASN A 463 -29.68 4.68 1.47
N ALA A 464 -29.25 4.00 2.56
CA ALA A 464 -27.90 3.44 2.65
C ALA A 464 -27.61 2.45 1.52
N LYS A 465 -28.59 1.59 1.20
CA LYS A 465 -28.49 0.65 0.08
C LYS A 465 -28.33 1.35 -1.27
N ASN A 466 -28.98 2.49 -1.47
CA ASN A 466 -28.87 3.30 -2.69
C ASN A 466 -27.72 4.33 -2.61
N GLY A 467 -26.80 4.19 -1.66
CA GLY A 467 -25.66 5.09 -1.49
C GLY A 467 -26.04 6.54 -1.15
N TYR A 468 -27.25 6.75 -0.63
CA TYR A 468 -27.87 8.04 -0.31
C TYR A 468 -28.14 8.95 -1.52
N LEU A 469 -28.15 8.37 -2.72
CA LEU A 469 -28.50 9.10 -3.92
C LEU A 469 -29.96 9.59 -3.88
N SER A 470 -30.25 10.67 -4.61
CA SER A 470 -31.62 11.07 -4.91
C SER A 470 -32.26 10.06 -5.86
N GLU A 471 -33.53 9.75 -5.66
CA GLU A 471 -34.32 9.09 -6.71
C GLU A 471 -34.31 10.02 -7.93
N GLY A 472 -33.91 9.48 -9.08
CA GLY A 472 -33.82 10.21 -10.34
C GLY A 472 -35.17 10.55 -10.93
#